data_AF-D2EG05-F1
#
_entry.id   AF-D2EG05-F1
#
_cell.length_a   1.000
_cell.length_b   1.000
_cell.length_c   1.000
_cell.angle_alpha   90.00
_cell.angle_beta   90.00
_cell.angle_gamma   90.00
#
_symmetry.space_group_name_H-M   'P 1'
#
loop_
_entity.id
_entity.type
_entity.pdbx_description
1 polymer ?
#
loop_
_entity_poly.entity_id
_entity_poly.type
_entity_poly.pdbx_seq_one_letter_code
_entity_poly.pdbx_strand_id
1 'polypeptide(L)'
;LGINPASTLPYNADFDGDEMNIHVLQNEEALAEADMIINIKNNIVSPRHGLPLIGAAQDYVSGCAILTAKDTELERKRRVLLSNIGVVVDLKKKKYTGRELFSMILPDDLNFESPSSTYKITKEEDQS
;
A
#
# COMPACT_ATOMS: atom_id res chain seq x y z
N LEU A 1 4.59 20.86 -2.86
CA LEU A 1 3.61 20.12 -2.05
C LEU A 1 3.85 18.63 -2.30
N GLY A 2 3.83 17.76 -1.29
CA GLY A 2 3.97 16.31 -1.48
C GLY A 2 2.63 15.62 -1.25
N ILE A 3 2.17 14.82 -2.23
CA ILE A 3 1.00 13.95 -2.09
C ILE A 3 1.44 12.48 -1.99
N ASN A 4 0.59 11.62 -1.42
CA ASN A 4 0.88 10.19 -1.38
C ASN A 4 0.71 9.58 -2.80
N PRO A 5 1.67 8.79 -3.31
CA PRO A 5 1.54 8.14 -4.62
C PRO A 5 0.32 7.22 -4.76
N ALA A 6 -0.17 6.62 -3.67
CA ALA A 6 -1.38 5.80 -3.68
C ALA A 6 -2.67 6.62 -3.88
N SER A 7 -2.61 7.94 -3.69
CA SER A 7 -3.74 8.86 -3.82
C SER A 7 -3.68 9.72 -5.08
N THR A 8 -2.83 9.41 -6.07
CA THR A 8 -2.73 10.19 -7.31
C THR A 8 -3.88 9.93 -8.27
N LEU A 9 -4.41 8.70 -8.28
CA LEU A 9 -5.44 8.25 -9.19
C LEU A 9 -6.74 9.08 -9.12
N PRO A 10 -7.30 9.42 -7.94
CA PRO A 10 -8.50 10.27 -7.86
C PRO A 10 -8.30 11.68 -8.42
N TYR A 11 -7.08 12.21 -8.36
CA TYR A 11 -6.75 13.54 -8.89
C TYR A 11 -6.28 13.50 -10.34
N ASN A 12 -6.14 12.30 -10.92
CA ASN A 12 -5.56 12.09 -12.23
C ASN A 12 -4.19 12.79 -12.37
N ALA A 13 -3.37 12.69 -11.33
CA ALA A 13 -2.08 13.36 -11.28
C ALA A 13 -0.93 12.43 -11.69
N ASP A 14 -0.02 12.92 -12.52
CA ASP A 14 1.28 12.31 -12.82
C ASP A 14 2.41 13.28 -12.45
N PHE A 15 3.48 12.77 -11.83
CA PHE A 15 4.51 13.62 -11.20
C PHE A 15 5.47 14.28 -12.22
N ASP A 16 4.98 14.71 -13.37
CA ASP A 16 5.76 15.29 -14.48
C ASP A 16 5.78 16.83 -14.49
N GLY A 17 4.94 17.47 -13.68
CA GLY A 17 4.82 18.92 -13.61
C GLY A 17 3.44 19.46 -13.21
N ASP A 18 2.48 18.59 -12.89
CA ASP A 18 1.13 18.99 -12.51
C ASP A 18 1.06 20.05 -11.39
N GLU A 19 0.26 21.08 -11.64
CA GLU A 19 -0.06 22.13 -10.67
C GLU A 19 -1.37 21.81 -9.94
N MET A 20 -1.35 21.87 -8.61
CA MET A 20 -2.54 21.64 -7.77
C MET A 20 -2.84 22.85 -6.89
N ASN A 21 -4.12 23.20 -6.81
CA ASN A 21 -4.61 24.27 -5.95
C ASN A 21 -4.72 23.79 -4.50
N ILE A 22 -4.43 24.70 -3.56
CA ILE A 22 -4.65 24.48 -2.12
C ILE A 22 -5.57 25.59 -1.61
N HIS A 23 -6.65 25.18 -0.96
CA HIS A 23 -7.58 26.09 -0.29
C HIS A 23 -7.52 25.86 1.22
N VAL A 24 -7.37 26.94 1.99
CA VAL A 24 -7.31 26.89 3.44
C VAL A 24 -8.65 27.33 4.02
N LEU A 25 -9.30 26.45 4.77
CA LEU A 25 -10.56 26.72 5.45
C LEU A 25 -10.30 27.53 6.73
N GLN A 26 -11.12 28.56 6.97
CA GLN A 26 -10.96 29.48 8.10
C GLN A 26 -11.97 29.22 9.24
N ASN A 27 -13.17 28.77 8.90
CA ASN A 27 -14.25 28.57 9.87
C ASN A 27 -14.17 27.17 10.50
N GLU A 28 -14.52 27.05 11.78
CA GLU A 28 -14.55 25.76 12.47
C GLU A 28 -15.57 24.79 11.86
N GLU A 29 -16.73 25.30 11.42
CA GLU A 29 -17.75 24.50 10.74
C GLU A 29 -17.23 23.89 9.43
N ALA A 30 -16.51 24.69 8.64
CA ALA A 30 -15.93 24.23 7.38
C ALA A 30 -14.81 23.20 7.61
N LEU A 31 -14.00 23.39 8.67
CA LEU A 31 -12.99 22.41 9.06
C LEU A 31 -13.63 21.08 9.48
N ALA A 32 -14.70 21.12 10.26
CA ALA A 32 -15.45 19.91 10.66
C ALA A 32 -16.07 19.21 9.44
N GLU A 33 -16.69 19.96 8.52
CA GLU A 33 -17.25 19.39 7.29
C GLU A 33 -16.16 18.76 6.42
N ALA A 34 -15.02 19.42 6.27
CA ALA A 34 -13.92 18.88 5.50
C ALA A 34 -13.34 17.60 6.12
N ASP A 35 -13.26 17.50 7.44
CA ASP A 35 -12.78 16.30 8.12
C ASP A 35 -13.79 15.14 8.03
N MET A 36 -15.10 15.43 8.10
CA MET A 36 -16.13 14.40 8.07
C MET A 36 -16.47 13.94 6.64
N ILE A 37 -16.49 14.84 5.66
CA ILE A 37 -17.02 14.57 4.32
C ILE A 37 -15.92 14.54 3.26
N ILE A 38 -15.08 15.58 3.21
CA ILE A 38 -14.09 15.77 2.13
C ILE A 38 -12.84 14.92 2.36
N ASN A 39 -12.57 14.54 3.61
CA ASN A 39 -11.37 13.79 3.98
C ASN A 39 -11.21 12.54 3.12
N ILE A 40 -10.03 12.40 2.54
CA ILE A 40 -9.70 11.34 1.60
C ILE A 40 -9.87 9.93 2.20
N LYS A 41 -9.70 9.80 3.53
CA LYS A 41 -9.92 8.54 4.26
C LYS A 41 -11.35 8.03 4.15
N ASN A 42 -12.32 8.94 3.98
CA ASN A 42 -13.74 8.63 3.84
C ASN A 42 -14.14 8.41 2.36
N ASN A 43 -13.23 8.69 1.42
CA ASN A 43 -13.47 8.66 -0.03
C ASN A 43 -12.57 7.65 -0.77
N ILE A 44 -12.17 6.56 -0.10
CA ILE A 44 -11.32 5.51 -0.69
C ILE A 44 -12.02 4.77 -1.84
N VAL A 45 -13.34 4.60 -1.75
CA VAL A 45 -14.16 3.85 -2.72
C VAL A 45 -14.90 4.81 -3.64
N SER A 46 -14.85 4.54 -4.95
CA SER A 46 -15.58 5.32 -5.95
C SER A 46 -17.10 5.17 -5.78
N PRO A 47 -17.88 6.26 -5.67
CA PRO A 47 -19.34 6.17 -5.66
C PRO A 47 -19.90 5.66 -7.01
N ARG A 48 -19.19 5.89 -8.12
CA ARG A 48 -19.61 5.47 -9.47
C ARG A 48 -19.62 3.97 -9.71
N HIS A 49 -18.62 3.24 -9.21
CA HIS A 49 -18.41 1.83 -9.54
C HIS A 49 -18.25 0.92 -8.31
N GLY A 50 -18.19 1.48 -7.10
CA GLY A 50 -17.95 0.72 -5.86
C GLY A 50 -16.56 0.10 -5.74
N LEU A 51 -15.62 0.49 -6.60
CA LEU A 51 -14.24 0.01 -6.59
C LEU A 51 -13.32 0.97 -5.83
N PRO A 52 -12.27 0.46 -5.14
CA PRO A 52 -11.29 1.31 -4.47
C PRO A 52 -10.50 2.12 -5.52
N LEU A 53 -10.50 3.45 -5.37
CA LEU A 53 -9.70 4.37 -6.19
C LEU A 53 -8.32 4.62 -5.59
N ILE A 54 -8.20 4.50 -4.27
CA ILE A 54 -6.95 4.72 -3.56
C ILE A 54 -6.39 3.35 -3.21
N GLY A 55 -5.15 3.09 -3.63
CA GLY A 55 -4.57 1.77 -3.45
C GLY A 55 -3.13 1.66 -3.88
N ALA A 56 -2.57 0.48 -3.64
CA ALA A 56 -1.23 0.14 -4.06
C ALA A 56 -1.13 0.08 -5.59
N ALA A 57 -0.28 0.92 -6.17
CA ALA A 57 0.06 0.92 -7.60
C ALA A 57 1.59 0.79 -7.80
N GLN A 58 2.01 0.41 -9.01
CA GLN A 58 3.42 0.38 -9.44
C GLN A 58 4.33 -0.38 -8.46
N ASP A 59 5.27 0.30 -7.81
CA ASP A 59 6.27 -0.29 -6.92
C ASP A 59 5.67 -1.00 -5.71
N TYR A 60 4.51 -0.55 -5.22
CA TYR A 60 3.80 -1.24 -4.14
C TYR A 60 3.40 -2.66 -4.57
N VAL A 61 2.92 -2.82 -5.81
CA VAL A 61 2.50 -4.12 -6.34
C VAL A 61 3.71 -5.01 -6.57
N SER A 62 4.76 -4.46 -7.21
CA SER A 62 6.02 -5.18 -7.46
C SER A 62 6.69 -5.64 -6.17
N GLY A 63 6.77 -4.76 -5.16
CA GLY A 63 7.32 -5.05 -3.85
C GLY A 63 6.53 -6.14 -3.12
N CYS A 64 5.21 -6.08 -3.13
CA CYS A 64 4.35 -7.11 -2.55
C CYS A 64 4.50 -8.46 -3.27
N ALA A 65 4.61 -8.46 -4.60
CA ALA A 65 4.81 -9.68 -5.38
C ALA A 65 6.14 -10.37 -5.03
N ILE A 66 7.23 -9.60 -4.94
CA ILE A 66 8.56 -10.11 -4.56
C ILE A 66 8.56 -10.58 -3.10
N LEU A 67 7.94 -9.81 -2.19
CA LEU A 67 7.86 -10.15 -0.78
C LEU A 67 7.09 -11.47 -0.56
N THR A 68 5.99 -11.68 -1.27
CA THR A 68 5.11 -12.85 -1.07
C THR A 68 5.43 -14.05 -1.96
N ALA A 69 6.50 -13.97 -2.77
CA ALA A 69 6.99 -15.08 -3.58
C ALA A 69 7.39 -16.30 -2.72
N LYS A 70 7.29 -17.50 -3.30
CA LYS A 70 7.45 -18.79 -2.59
C LYS A 70 8.83 -18.97 -1.93
N ASP A 71 9.88 -18.38 -2.51
CA ASP A 71 11.27 -18.60 -2.08
C ASP A 71 11.87 -17.40 -1.31
N THR A 72 11.03 -16.49 -0.81
CA THR A 72 11.48 -15.29 -0.10
C THR A 72 11.55 -15.54 1.42
N GLU A 73 12.75 -15.85 1.93
CA GLU A 73 13.06 -15.93 3.36
C GLU A 73 13.82 -14.69 3.87
N LEU A 74 13.37 -14.09 4.97
CA LEU A 74 13.98 -12.89 5.56
C LEU A 74 14.52 -13.16 6.98
N GLU A 75 15.84 -13.12 7.13
CA GLU A 75 16.51 -13.32 8.41
C GLU A 75 16.81 -11.99 9.13
N ARG A 76 17.63 -11.10 8.53
CA ARG A 76 18.07 -9.86 9.19
C ARG A 76 17.15 -8.66 8.99
N LYS A 77 16.48 -8.56 7.84
CA LYS A 77 15.73 -7.35 7.43
C LYS A 77 14.31 -7.26 8.03
N ARG A 78 13.77 -8.34 8.61
CA ARG A 78 12.37 -8.39 9.09
C ARG A 78 12.04 -7.40 10.20
N ARG A 79 12.93 -7.25 11.19
CA ARG A 79 12.69 -6.37 12.35
C ARG A 79 12.75 -4.90 11.95
N VAL A 80 13.68 -4.57 11.06
CA VAL A 80 13.80 -3.22 10.50
C VAL A 80 12.58 -2.89 9.64
N LEU A 81 12.13 -3.83 8.79
CA LEU A 81 10.96 -3.63 7.94
C LEU A 81 9.69 -3.34 8.78
N LEU A 82 9.41 -4.18 9.78
CA LEU A 82 8.25 -4.05 10.67
C LEU A 82 8.35 -2.79 11.56
N SER A 83 9.54 -2.49 12.09
CA SER A 83 9.77 -1.29 12.88
C SER A 83 9.58 -0.01 12.06
N ASN A 84 10.00 0.00 10.79
CA ASN A 84 9.86 1.17 9.93
C ASN A 84 8.40 1.50 9.60
N ILE A 85 7.51 0.49 9.63
CA ILE A 85 6.07 0.68 9.45
C ILE A 85 5.32 0.87 10.77
N GLY A 86 6.03 0.97 11.91
CA GLY A 86 5.44 1.17 13.24
C GLY A 86 4.79 -0.09 13.83
N VAL A 87 4.99 -1.26 13.22
CA VAL A 87 4.43 -2.53 13.69
C VAL A 87 5.44 -3.21 14.61
N VAL A 88 5.15 -3.24 15.91
CA VAL A 88 5.99 -3.89 16.92
C VAL A 88 5.45 -5.29 17.20
N VAL A 89 6.11 -6.31 16.67
CA VAL A 89 5.74 -7.73 16.90
C VAL A 89 6.91 -8.46 17.53
N ASP A 90 6.62 -9.30 18.52
CA ASP A 90 7.59 -10.23 19.10
C ASP A 90 7.92 -11.36 18.11
N LEU A 91 9.08 -11.23 17.47
CA LEU A 91 9.59 -12.20 16.52
C LEU A 91 10.17 -13.42 17.24
N LYS A 92 9.38 -14.50 17.34
CA LYS A 92 9.75 -15.76 18.00
C LYS A 92 10.65 -16.67 17.15
N LYS A 93 10.54 -16.61 15.82
CA LYS A 93 11.32 -17.47 14.91
C LYS A 93 12.60 -16.78 14.43
N LYS A 94 13.64 -17.57 14.12
CA LYS A 94 14.90 -17.07 13.55
C LYS A 94 14.78 -16.72 12.05
N LYS A 95 13.83 -17.31 11.33
CA LYS A 95 13.50 -17.02 9.93
C LYS A 95 11.99 -16.84 9.79
N TYR A 96 11.58 -15.93 8.91
CA TYR A 96 10.20 -15.75 8.51
C TYR A 96 10.12 -15.68 6.99
N THR A 97 9.07 -16.27 6.43
CA THR A 97 8.74 -16.08 5.02
C THR A 97 8.12 -14.70 4.83
N GLY A 98 8.26 -14.11 3.64
CA GLY A 98 7.63 -12.81 3.39
C GLY A 98 6.09 -12.84 3.44
N ARG A 99 5.48 -14.01 3.23
CA ARG A 99 4.04 -14.25 3.45
C ARG A 99 3.64 -14.15 4.91
N GLU A 100 4.41 -14.77 5.81
CA GLU A 100 4.16 -14.66 7.25
C GLU A 100 4.28 -13.21 7.73
N LEU A 101 5.25 -12.45 7.21
CA LEU A 101 5.41 -11.04 7.56
C LEU A 101 4.27 -10.17 7.00
N PHE A 102 3.85 -10.43 5.76
CA PHE A 102 2.71 -9.73 5.17
C PHE A 102 1.42 -10.01 5.95
N SER A 103 1.23 -11.26 6.40
CA SER A 103 0.08 -11.65 7.22
C SER A 103 -0.01 -10.92 8.55
N MET A 104 1.12 -10.47 9.14
CA MET A 104 1.11 -9.70 10.40
C MET A 104 0.56 -8.27 10.24
N ILE A 105 0.46 -7.78 9.00
CA ILE A 105 -0.04 -6.44 8.70
C ILE A 105 -1.56 -6.48 8.43
N LEU A 106 -2.10 -7.66 8.09
CA LEU A 106 -3.51 -7.82 7.77
C LEU A 106 -4.36 -8.01 9.03
N PRO A 107 -5.64 -7.62 9.01
CA PRO A 107 -6.59 -7.95 10.07
C PRO A 107 -6.78 -9.47 10.21
N ASP A 108 -6.86 -9.95 11.46
CA ASP A 108 -7.00 -11.38 11.77
C ASP A 108 -8.34 -11.99 11.27
N ASP A 109 -9.36 -11.15 11.04
CA ASP A 109 -10.69 -11.53 10.59
C ASP A 109 -10.90 -11.45 9.06
N LEU A 110 -9.85 -11.10 8.32
CA LEU A 110 -9.92 -10.95 6.86
C LEU A 110 -9.82 -12.31 6.15
N ASN A 111 -10.88 -12.70 5.44
CA ASN A 111 -10.89 -13.85 4.54
C ASN A 111 -11.03 -13.39 3.09
N PHE A 112 -10.14 -13.84 2.21
CA PHE A 112 -10.14 -13.47 0.79
C PHE A 112 -9.63 -14.61 -0.09
N GLU A 113 -10.39 -14.95 -1.12
CA GLU A 113 -10.02 -15.93 -2.14
C GLU A 113 -10.15 -15.31 -3.52
N SER A 114 -9.07 -15.34 -4.31
CA SER A 114 -9.08 -14.89 -5.69
C SER A 114 -8.07 -15.68 -6.52
N PRO A 115 -8.39 -16.05 -7.77
CA PRO A 115 -7.44 -16.70 -8.65
C PRO A 115 -6.29 -15.74 -9.00
N SER A 116 -5.08 -16.07 -8.56
CA SER A 116 -3.87 -15.32 -8.92
C SER A 116 -3.42 -15.67 -10.33
N SER A 117 -3.39 -14.68 -11.24
CA SER A 117 -2.62 -14.78 -12.47
C SER A 117 -1.12 -14.78 -12.11
N THR A 118 -0.52 -15.96 -12.02
CA THR A 118 0.89 -16.11 -11.64
C THR A 118 1.77 -15.55 -12.76
N TYR A 119 2.46 -14.43 -12.52
CA TYR A 119 3.54 -13.96 -13.39
C TYR A 119 4.76 -14.87 -13.14
N LYS A 120 5.15 -15.66 -14.15
CA LYS A 120 6.36 -16.48 -14.08
C LYS A 120 7.55 -15.52 -14.15
N ILE A 121 8.25 -15.31 -13.03
CA ILE A 121 9.57 -14.67 -13.03
C ILE A 121 10.53 -15.68 -13.65
N THR A 122 10.68 -15.65 -14.98
CA THR A 122 11.79 -16.33 -15.66
C THR A 122 13.06 -15.66 -15.17
N LYS A 123 13.85 -16.39 -14.39
CA LYS A 123 15.26 -16.06 -14.19
C LYS A 123 15.92 -16.22 -15.56
N GLU A 124 16.16 -15.12 -16.25
CA GLU A 124 17.20 -15.09 -17.29
C GLU A 124 18.52 -15.28 -16.55
N GLU A 125 19.04 -16.51 -16.59
CA GLU A 125 20.46 -16.76 -16.40
C GLU A 125 21.17 -16.13 -17.60
N ASP A 126 21.70 -14.92 -17.42
CA ASP A 126 22.81 -14.42 -18.22
C ASP A 126 24.01 -15.37 -18.00
N GLN A 127 24.07 -16.42 -18.81
CA GLN A 127 25.29 -17.21 -19.00
C GLN A 127 26.20 -16.46 -19.98
N SER A 128 27.26 -15.88 -19.41
CA SER A 128 28.52 -15.55 -20.07
C SER A 128 29.17 -16.76 -20.73
#